data_AF-A0A3D8M3X8-F1
#
_entry.id   AF-A0A3D8M3X8-F1
#
_cell.length_a   1.000
_cell.length_b   1.000
_cell.length_c   1.000
_cell.angle_alpha   90.00
_cell.angle_beta   90.00
_cell.angle_gamma   90.00
#
_symmetry.space_group_name_H-M   'P 1'
#
loop_
_entity.id
_entity.type
_entity.pdbx_description
1 polymer ?
#
loop_
_entity_poly.entity_id
_entity_poly.type
_entity_poly.pdbx_seq_one_letter_code
_entity_poly.pdbx_strand_id
1 'polypeptide(L)'
;MEKYLMSAKTLMFIILGLIVPLWPVSLPLFWYLAYRSSKEDSQQKIEIARAGQGAVFAPVTQEKSNKPSLAELKDAKELLDSGIITQEEFDKIKADALAITSTEGSVSIKSEGTLPDGFVPLEEFARVKNIDEPKLVSMVRDGFYQGRKIGENWYISASEFTQS
;
A
#
# COMPACT_ATOMS: atom_id res chain seq x y z
N MET A 1 -6.33 48.95 -28.80
CA MET A 1 -7.14 47.99 -28.01
C MET A 1 -6.73 48.15 -26.56
N GLU A 2 -7.19 49.20 -25.88
CA GLU A 2 -6.89 49.44 -24.46
C GLU A 2 -8.20 49.48 -23.69
N LYS A 3 -8.74 48.31 -23.37
CA LYS A 3 -9.85 48.17 -22.44
C LYS A 3 -9.54 46.93 -21.60
N TYR A 4 -9.77 47.04 -20.29
CA TYR A 4 -9.45 46.06 -19.23
C TYR A 4 -8.11 46.24 -18.51
N LEU A 5 -7.86 47.44 -18.00
CA LEU A 5 -7.05 47.61 -16.78
C LEU A 5 -7.99 47.62 -15.56
N MET A 6 -8.80 46.57 -15.37
CA MET A 6 -9.46 46.36 -14.09
C MET A 6 -8.39 45.94 -13.08
N SER A 7 -8.43 46.54 -11.89
CA SER A 7 -7.54 46.16 -10.80
C SER A 7 -7.65 44.65 -10.57
N ALA A 8 -6.51 43.94 -10.53
CA ALA A 8 -6.48 42.49 -10.38
C ALA A 8 -7.29 41.97 -9.18
N LYS A 9 -7.42 42.81 -8.13
CA LYS A 9 -8.26 42.55 -6.97
C LYS A 9 -9.74 42.45 -7.34
N THR A 10 -10.24 43.34 -8.18
CA THR A 10 -11.64 43.33 -8.66
C THR A 10 -11.92 42.07 -9.47
N LEU A 11 -11.00 41.66 -10.34
CA LEU A 11 -11.12 40.42 -11.09
C LEU A 11 -11.15 39.19 -10.16
N MET A 12 -10.29 39.17 -9.14
CA MET A 12 -10.26 38.10 -8.14
C MET A 12 -11.60 37.99 -7.39
N PHE A 13 -12.20 39.10 -6.96
CA PHE A 13 -13.49 39.06 -6.28
C PHE A 13 -14.65 38.62 -7.18
N ILE A 14 -14.59 38.94 -8.48
CA ILE A 14 -15.60 38.46 -9.44
C ILE A 14 -15.50 36.94 -9.61
N ILE A 15 -14.28 36.41 -9.79
CA ILE A 15 -14.05 34.96 -9.92
C ILE A 15 -14.44 34.23 -8.62
N LEU A 16 -14.06 34.79 -7.47
CA LEU A 16 -14.38 34.23 -6.17
C LEU A 16 -15.90 34.26 -5.91
N GLY A 17 -16.56 35.36 -6.27
CA GLY A 17 -18.02 35.50 -6.20
C GLY A 17 -18.77 34.57 -7.15
N LEU A 18 -18.13 34.10 -8.23
CA LEU A 18 -18.69 33.09 -9.14
C LEU A 18 -18.52 31.67 -8.57
N ILE A 19 -17.41 31.39 -7.88
CA ILE A 19 -17.08 30.05 -7.33
C ILE A 19 -17.86 29.73 -6.05
N VAL A 20 -18.07 30.70 -5.16
CA VAL A 20 -18.80 30.52 -3.89
C VAL A 20 -20.22 29.96 -4.08
N PRO A 21 -21.07 30.45 -5.01
CA PRO A 21 -22.40 29.87 -5.22
C PRO A 21 -22.39 28.52 -5.95
N LEU A 22 -21.27 28.14 -6.59
CA LEU A 22 -21.14 26.83 -7.25
C LEU A 22 -20.79 25.69 -6.26
N TRP A 23 -20.27 26.02 -5.08
CA TRP A 23 -19.86 25.04 -4.07
C TRP A 23 -20.99 24.14 -3.50
N PRO A 24 -22.21 24.63 -3.19
CA PRO A 24 -23.28 23.77 -2.70
C PRO A 24 -23.80 22.76 -3.75
N VAL A 25 -23.52 22.99 -5.04
CA VAL A 25 -23.92 22.09 -6.13
C VAL A 25 -22.83 21.06 -6.45
N SER A 26 -21.56 21.40 -6.26
CA SER A 26 -20.44 20.49 -6.56
C SER A 26 -20.34 19.33 -5.57
N LEU A 27 -20.72 19.51 -4.30
CA LEU A 27 -20.63 18.49 -3.25
C LEU A 27 -21.58 17.29 -3.47
N PRO A 28 -22.88 17.50 -3.76
CA PRO A 28 -23.80 16.42 -4.13
C PRO A 28 -23.38 15.72 -5.43
N LEU A 29 -22.87 16.48 -6.41
CA LEU A 29 -22.43 15.94 -7.68
C LEU A 29 -21.16 15.08 -7.53
N PHE A 30 -20.23 15.49 -6.66
CA PHE A 30 -19.04 14.73 -6.30
C PHE A 30 -19.39 13.43 -5.58
N TRP A 31 -20.31 13.47 -4.61
CA TRP A 31 -20.80 12.26 -3.94
C TRP A 31 -21.50 11.31 -4.90
N TYR A 32 -22.30 11.83 -5.84
CA TYR A 32 -22.93 11.01 -6.88
C TYR A 32 -21.89 10.36 -7.81
N LEU A 33 -20.85 11.11 -8.20
CA LEU A 33 -19.79 10.59 -9.06
C LEU A 33 -18.93 9.55 -8.31
N ALA A 34 -18.59 9.79 -7.05
CA ALA A 34 -17.83 8.87 -6.21
C ALA A 34 -18.64 7.58 -5.93
N TYR A 35 -19.92 7.71 -5.62
CA TYR A 35 -20.83 6.58 -5.46
C TYR A 35 -20.96 5.75 -6.74
N ARG A 36 -21.03 6.42 -7.90
CA ARG A 36 -21.06 5.76 -9.21
C ARG A 36 -19.74 5.05 -9.50
N SER A 37 -18.61 5.71 -9.29
CA SER A 37 -17.27 5.14 -9.52
C SER A 37 -17.03 3.90 -8.66
N SER A 38 -17.53 3.89 -7.42
CA SER A 38 -17.43 2.73 -6.53
C SER A 38 -18.19 1.50 -7.03
N LYS A 39 -19.17 1.65 -7.94
CA LYS A 39 -19.93 0.53 -8.50
C LYS A 39 -19.34 -0.03 -9.79
N GLU A 40 -18.50 0.72 -10.50
CA GLU A 40 -17.92 0.31 -11.79
C GLU A 40 -16.73 -0.67 -11.64
N ASP A 41 -15.98 -0.61 -10.53
CA ASP A 41 -14.86 -1.55 -10.26
C ASP A 41 -15.30 -3.02 -10.14
N SER A 42 -16.56 -3.27 -9.79
CA SER A 42 -17.08 -4.63 -9.63
C SER A 42 -17.41 -5.32 -10.96
N GLN A 43 -17.70 -4.57 -12.02
CA GLN A 43 -18.10 -5.12 -13.32
C GLN A 43 -16.89 -5.30 -14.26
N GLN A 44 -15.91 -4.39 -14.22
CA GLN A 44 -14.65 -4.55 -14.98
C GLN A 44 -13.88 -5.82 -14.55
N LYS A 45 -13.94 -6.18 -13.27
CA LYS A 45 -13.33 -7.43 -12.77
C LYS A 45 -13.97 -8.71 -13.36
N ILE A 46 -15.26 -8.64 -13.75
CA ILE A 46 -16.00 -9.79 -14.28
C ILE A 46 -15.82 -9.91 -15.81
N GLU A 47 -15.65 -8.79 -16.51
CA GLU A 47 -15.47 -8.79 -17.97
C GLU A 47 -14.01 -9.02 -18.41
N ILE A 48 -13.02 -8.53 -17.64
CA ILE A 48 -11.58 -8.85 -17.87
C ILE A 48 -11.32 -10.36 -17.66
N ALA A 49 -12.05 -11.01 -16.74
CA ALA A 49 -11.99 -12.45 -16.55
C ALA A 49 -12.64 -13.26 -17.70
N ARG A 50 -13.43 -12.62 -18.57
CA ARG A 50 -14.17 -13.29 -19.66
C ARG A 50 -13.61 -12.96 -21.06
N ALA A 51 -13.02 -11.79 -21.25
CA ALA A 51 -12.49 -11.34 -22.54
C ALA A 51 -10.96 -11.52 -22.68
N GLY A 52 -10.25 -11.88 -21.61
CA GLY A 52 -8.78 -11.87 -21.55
C GLY A 52 -8.11 -13.25 -21.51
N GLN A 53 -8.43 -14.18 -22.41
CA GLN A 53 -7.43 -15.18 -22.82
C GLN A 53 -6.40 -14.47 -23.71
N GLY A 54 -5.40 -13.83 -23.12
CA GLY A 54 -4.35 -13.18 -23.92
C GLY A 54 -3.54 -12.08 -23.26
N ALA A 55 -3.27 -12.12 -21.95
CA ALA A 55 -2.08 -11.50 -21.37
C ALA A 55 -1.84 -12.10 -19.99
N VAL A 56 -0.64 -12.61 -19.80
CA VAL A 56 -0.18 -13.35 -18.63
C VAL A 56 -0.11 -12.42 -17.43
N PHE A 57 -1.13 -12.45 -16.56
CA PHE A 57 -0.96 -12.17 -15.13
C PHE A 57 -1.74 -13.23 -14.38
N ALA A 58 -1.03 -14.29 -14.00
CA ALA A 58 -1.56 -15.33 -13.13
C ALA A 58 -2.13 -14.69 -11.85
N PRO A 59 -3.25 -15.20 -11.31
CA PRO A 59 -3.62 -14.87 -9.95
C PRO A 59 -2.49 -15.36 -9.04
N VAL A 60 -1.78 -14.44 -8.40
CA VAL A 60 -1.00 -14.77 -7.21
C VAL A 60 -2.01 -15.33 -6.21
N THR A 61 -2.08 -16.65 -6.17
CA THR A 61 -2.49 -17.44 -5.02
C THR A 61 -1.97 -16.73 -3.78
N GLN A 62 -2.85 -16.48 -2.82
CA GLN A 62 -2.42 -16.10 -1.48
C GLN A 62 -1.50 -17.21 -0.97
N GLU A 63 -0.20 -17.00 -1.12
CA GLU A 63 0.81 -17.77 -0.43
C GLU A 63 0.81 -17.24 1.00
N LYS A 64 0.14 -18.01 1.85
CA LYS A 64 0.12 -17.93 3.30
C LYS A 64 1.56 -17.75 3.79
N SER A 65 1.99 -16.50 3.99
CA SER A 65 3.35 -16.17 4.43
C SER A 65 3.52 -16.49 5.92
N ASN A 66 3.86 -17.75 6.13
CA ASN A 66 4.85 -18.28 7.06
C ASN A 66 5.44 -17.25 8.04
N LYS A 67 4.74 -17.05 9.14
CA LYS A 67 5.37 -16.88 10.45
C LYS A 67 5.04 -18.17 11.20
N PRO A 68 6.02 -18.94 11.70
CA PRO A 68 5.74 -20.01 12.64
C PRO A 68 5.31 -19.37 13.97
N SER A 69 4.05 -18.95 14.00
CA SER A 69 3.44 -18.37 15.18
C SER A 69 3.05 -19.51 16.12
N LEU A 70 3.02 -19.23 17.42
CA LEU A 70 2.59 -20.16 18.47
C LEU A 70 1.30 -20.93 18.14
N ALA A 71 0.44 -20.34 17.29
CA ALA A 71 -0.77 -20.97 16.77
C ALA A 71 -0.48 -22.23 15.93
N GLU A 72 0.55 -22.23 15.08
CA GLU A 72 0.89 -23.40 14.25
C GLU A 72 1.48 -24.54 15.09
N LEU A 73 2.21 -24.23 16.15
CA LEU A 73 2.67 -25.24 17.13
C LEU A 73 1.51 -25.83 17.91
N LYS A 74 0.47 -25.03 18.20
CA LYS A 74 -0.74 -25.48 18.89
C LYS A 74 -1.59 -26.35 17.97
N ASP A 75 -1.79 -25.94 16.72
CA ASP A 75 -2.52 -26.70 15.70
C ASP A 75 -1.81 -28.01 15.40
N ALA A 76 -0.47 -27.99 15.24
CA ALA A 76 0.31 -29.21 15.06
C ALA A 76 0.24 -30.14 16.28
N LYS A 77 0.16 -29.60 17.51
CA LYS A 77 -0.02 -30.42 18.72
C LYS A 77 -1.40 -31.05 18.77
N GLU A 78 -2.45 -30.33 18.34
CA GLU A 78 -3.81 -30.85 18.26
C GLU A 78 -3.95 -31.94 17.17
N LEU A 79 -3.21 -31.79 16.07
CA LEU A 79 -3.12 -32.82 15.02
C LEU A 79 -2.36 -34.07 15.48
N LEU A 80 -1.37 -33.92 16.36
CA LEU A 80 -0.66 -35.03 16.98
C LEU A 80 -1.55 -35.75 18.01
N ASP A 81 -2.26 -34.99 18.85
CA ASP A 81 -3.17 -35.53 19.87
C ASP A 81 -4.40 -36.23 19.23
N SER A 82 -4.80 -35.82 18.03
CA SER A 82 -5.83 -36.48 17.22
C SER A 82 -5.32 -37.69 16.41
N GLY A 83 -4.00 -37.97 16.46
CA GLY A 83 -3.37 -39.08 15.74
C GLY A 83 -3.34 -38.92 14.22
N ILE A 84 -3.63 -37.72 13.70
CA ILE A 84 -3.61 -37.41 12.26
C ILE A 84 -2.17 -37.30 11.75
N ILE A 85 -1.26 -36.83 12.60
CA ILE A 85 0.17 -36.75 12.30
C ILE A 85 0.98 -37.58 13.29
N THR A 86 2.18 -37.98 12.87
CA THR A 86 3.11 -38.75 13.70
C THR A 86 4.08 -37.83 14.46
N GLN A 87 4.66 -38.36 15.55
CA GLN A 87 5.64 -37.60 16.36
C GLN A 87 6.84 -37.12 15.53
N GLU A 88 7.25 -37.89 14.52
CA GLU A 88 8.36 -37.55 13.62
C GLU A 88 8.02 -36.35 12.72
N GLU A 89 6.77 -36.23 12.29
CA GLU A 89 6.29 -35.10 11.49
C GLU A 89 6.16 -33.84 12.35
N PHE A 90 5.71 -34.00 13.60
CA PHE A 90 5.65 -32.91 14.56
C PHE A 90 7.05 -32.37 14.90
N ASP A 91 8.03 -33.25 15.13
CA ASP A 91 9.40 -32.87 15.45
C ASP A 91 10.10 -32.15 14.29
N LYS A 92 9.76 -32.47 13.02
CA LYS A 92 10.24 -31.71 11.86
C LYS A 92 9.72 -30.28 11.84
N ILE A 93 8.43 -30.08 12.09
CA ILE A 93 7.81 -28.74 12.12
C ILE A 93 8.38 -27.90 13.27
N LYS A 94 8.59 -28.53 14.42
CA LYS A 94 9.23 -27.89 15.59
C LYS A 94 10.69 -27.53 15.30
N ALA A 95 11.44 -28.40 14.65
CA ALA A 95 12.83 -28.14 14.27
C ALA A 95 12.94 -26.99 13.26
N ASP A 96 12.04 -26.92 12.27
CA ASP A 96 12.00 -25.84 11.28
C ASP A 96 11.68 -24.49 11.94
N ALA A 97 10.72 -24.48 12.88
CA ALA A 97 10.39 -23.29 13.67
C ALA A 97 11.55 -22.81 14.55
N LEU A 98 12.32 -23.73 15.14
CA LEU A 98 13.49 -23.41 15.97
C LEU A 98 14.69 -22.95 15.14
N ALA A 99 14.89 -23.50 13.94
CA ALA A 99 15.97 -23.11 13.02
C ALA A 99 15.84 -21.64 12.58
N ILE A 100 14.60 -21.13 12.48
CA ILE A 100 14.32 -19.73 12.16
C ILE A 100 14.67 -18.79 13.33
N THR A 101 14.59 -19.27 14.58
CA THR A 101 14.84 -18.45 15.78
C THR A 101 16.30 -18.37 16.23
N SER A 102 17.17 -19.29 15.80
CA SER A 102 18.60 -19.31 16.19
C SER A 102 19.57 -18.72 15.15
N THR A 103 19.05 -18.14 14.07
CA THR A 103 19.86 -17.41 13.08
C THR A 103 19.65 -15.89 13.24
N GLU A 104 19.79 -15.40 14.47
CA GLU A 104 20.07 -13.98 14.73
C GLU A 104 21.55 -13.72 14.42
N GLY A 105 21.83 -13.08 13.29
CA GLY A 105 23.18 -12.60 13.00
C GLY A 105 23.67 -12.80 11.57
N SER A 106 22.84 -12.50 10.57
CA SER A 106 23.22 -11.98 9.24
C SER A 106 22.07 -12.18 8.24
N VAL A 107 20.92 -11.55 8.49
CA VAL A 107 19.89 -11.44 7.44
C VAL A 107 20.38 -10.39 6.45
N SER A 108 21.09 -10.89 5.43
CA SER A 108 21.20 -10.26 4.13
C SER A 108 19.79 -10.16 3.56
N ILE A 109 19.06 -9.09 3.90
CA ILE A 109 17.86 -8.70 3.16
C ILE A 109 18.35 -8.45 1.74
N LYS A 110 18.01 -9.36 0.83
CA LYS A 110 18.12 -9.13 -0.61
C LYS A 110 17.40 -7.81 -0.91
N SER A 111 18.19 -6.79 -1.18
CA SER A 111 17.81 -5.56 -1.83
C SER A 111 17.29 -5.89 -3.23
N GLU A 112 16.00 -6.17 -3.34
CA GLU A 112 15.30 -6.21 -4.63
C GLU A 112 13.87 -5.71 -4.39
N GLY A 113 13.78 -4.41 -4.15
CA GLY A 113 12.54 -3.74 -3.75
C GLY A 113 12.28 -2.42 -4.47
N THR A 114 12.91 -2.18 -5.61
CA THR A 114 12.43 -1.12 -6.51
C THR A 114 11.21 -1.69 -7.22
N LEU A 115 10.02 -1.40 -6.72
CA LEU A 115 8.81 -1.63 -7.50
C LEU A 115 8.97 -0.89 -8.85
N PRO A 116 8.49 -1.45 -9.97
CA PRO A 116 8.58 -0.81 -11.29
C PRO A 116 7.93 0.58 -11.36
N ASP A 117 7.18 0.98 -10.33
CA ASP A 117 6.48 2.25 -10.22
C ASP A 117 7.31 3.40 -9.59
N GLY A 118 8.61 3.22 -9.36
CA GLY A 118 9.44 4.31 -8.82
C GLY A 118 9.07 4.68 -7.38
N PHE A 119 8.69 3.68 -6.57
CA PHE A 119 8.47 3.82 -5.13
C PHE A 119 9.54 3.04 -4.36
N VAL A 120 10.01 3.64 -3.28
CA VAL A 120 11.05 3.11 -2.39
C VAL A 120 10.42 2.80 -1.03
N PRO A 121 10.74 1.66 -0.40
CA PRO A 121 10.22 1.34 0.92
C PRO A 121 10.68 2.35 1.97
N LEU A 122 9.83 2.58 2.97
CA LEU A 122 10.08 3.56 4.03
C LEU A 122 11.40 3.34 4.75
N GLU A 123 11.77 2.08 4.95
CA GLU A 123 12.99 1.65 5.67
C GLU A 123 14.26 2.11 4.93
N GLU A 124 14.28 2.04 3.59
CA GLU A 124 15.40 2.54 2.80
C GLU A 124 15.48 4.07 2.83
N PHE A 125 14.34 4.75 2.73
CA PHE A 125 14.28 6.20 2.81
C PHE A 125 14.70 6.71 4.21
N ALA A 126 14.26 6.04 5.26
CA ALA A 126 14.61 6.30 6.66
C ALA A 126 16.12 6.23 6.88
N ARG A 127 16.77 5.18 6.37
CA ARG A 127 18.23 5.00 6.46
C ARG A 127 18.99 6.12 5.75
N VAL A 128 18.56 6.52 4.56
CA VAL A 128 19.26 7.55 3.77
C VAL A 128 19.11 8.94 4.39
N LYS A 129 17.92 9.29 4.89
CA LYS A 129 17.67 10.60 5.51
C LYS A 129 18.00 10.62 7.01
N ASN A 130 18.35 9.47 7.60
CA ASN A 130 18.59 9.28 9.03
C ASN A 130 17.40 9.77 9.90
N ILE A 131 16.19 9.39 9.49
CA ILE A 131 14.92 9.73 10.15
C ILE A 131 14.25 8.44 10.61
N ASP A 132 13.71 8.42 11.82
CA ASP A 132 12.96 7.27 12.32
C ASP A 132 11.71 6.97 11.48
N GLU A 133 11.46 5.70 11.19
CA GLU A 133 10.28 5.23 10.46
C GLU A 133 8.93 5.80 10.98
N PRO A 134 8.61 5.77 12.29
CA PRO A 134 7.34 6.32 12.78
C PRO A 134 7.19 7.82 12.50
N LYS A 135 8.29 8.57 12.57
CA LYS A 135 8.31 10.00 12.23
C LYS A 135 8.15 10.22 10.73
N LEU A 136 8.74 9.35 9.94
CA LEU A 136 8.61 9.39 8.49
C LEU A 136 7.17 9.08 8.03
N VAL A 137 6.51 8.11 8.69
CA VAL A 137 5.08 7.82 8.49
C VAL A 137 4.21 9.05 8.81
N SER A 138 4.47 9.76 9.91
CA SER A 138 3.70 10.98 10.21
C SER A 138 3.93 12.04 9.14
N MET A 139 5.15 12.23 8.66
CA MET A 139 5.46 13.20 7.59
C MET A 139 4.75 12.86 6.26
N VAL A 140 4.66 11.57 5.90
CA VAL A 140 3.87 11.14 4.73
C VAL A 140 2.38 11.44 4.94
N ARG A 141 1.84 11.19 6.14
CA ARG A 141 0.43 11.48 6.47
C ARG A 141 0.11 12.96 6.49
N ASP A 142 1.06 13.78 6.92
CA ASP A 142 0.97 15.24 6.95
C ASP A 142 1.13 15.85 5.54
N GLY A 143 1.43 15.02 4.54
CA GLY A 143 1.56 15.43 3.13
C GLY A 143 2.91 16.04 2.78
N PHE A 144 3.91 15.91 3.65
CA PHE A 144 5.27 16.40 3.41
C PHE A 144 6.01 15.58 2.34
N TYR A 145 5.71 14.29 2.26
CA TYR A 145 6.25 13.38 1.25
C TYR A 145 5.12 12.72 0.47
N GLN A 146 5.31 12.53 -0.84
CA GLN A 146 4.42 11.70 -1.64
C GLN A 146 4.67 10.22 -1.33
N GLY A 147 3.73 9.62 -0.60
CA GLY A 147 3.78 8.20 -0.26
C GLY A 147 2.42 7.52 -0.31
N ARG A 148 2.44 6.20 -0.48
CA ARG A 148 1.25 5.35 -0.48
C ARG A 148 1.48 4.10 0.36
N LYS A 149 0.40 3.61 0.98
CA LYS A 149 0.41 2.32 1.66
C LYS A 149 0.07 1.22 0.65
N ILE A 150 0.93 0.22 0.52
CA ILE A 150 0.71 -0.95 -0.35
C ILE A 150 0.79 -2.19 0.54
N GLY A 151 -0.34 -2.87 0.72
CA GLY A 151 -0.46 -3.94 1.71
C GLY A 151 -0.27 -3.41 3.14
N GLU A 152 0.72 -3.95 3.85
CA GLU A 152 1.06 -3.53 5.22
C GLU A 152 2.14 -2.45 5.28
N ASN A 153 2.88 -2.23 4.20
CA ASN A 153 4.06 -1.38 4.18
C ASN A 153 3.79 -0.01 3.57
N TRP A 154 4.52 1.00 4.06
CA TRP A 154 4.53 2.34 3.49
C TRP A 154 5.67 2.51 2.49
N TYR A 155 5.36 3.20 1.40
CA TYR A 155 6.32 3.50 0.34
C TYR A 155 6.31 4.98 0.02
N ILE A 156 7.48 5.54 -0.28
CA ILE A 156 7.68 6.93 -0.68
C ILE A 156 8.12 6.96 -2.15
N SER A 157 7.73 7.99 -2.90
CA SER A 157 8.17 8.14 -4.27
C SER A 157 9.69 8.35 -4.35
N ALA A 158 10.37 7.65 -5.27
CA ALA A 158 11.80 7.76 -5.50
C ALA A 158 12.23 9.17 -5.91
N SER A 159 11.33 9.96 -6.49
CA SER A 159 11.59 11.35 -6.89
C SER A 159 11.90 12.27 -5.70
N GLU A 160 11.42 11.94 -4.51
CA GLU A 160 11.69 12.67 -3.26
C GLU A 160 13.15 12.52 -2.80
N PHE A 161 13.91 11.55 -3.33
CA PHE A 161 15.35 11.45 -3.05
C PHE A 161 16.15 12.59 -3.69
N THR A 162 15.71 13.08 -4.86
CA THR A 162 16.47 14.04 -5.66
C THR A 162 16.17 15.49 -5.30
N GLN A 163 15.04 15.77 -4.62
CA GLN A 163 14.76 17.09 -4.03
C GLN A 163 15.45 17.19 -2.67
N SER A 164 16.75 17.50 -2.66
CA SER A 164 17.49 17.90 -1.47
C SER A 164 18.03 19.31 -1.64
#